data_AF-A0A073K0H9-F1
#
_entry.id   AF-A0A073K0H9-F1
#
_cell.length_a   1.000
_cell.length_b   1.000
_cell.length_c   1.000
_cell.angle_alpha   90.00
_cell.angle_beta   90.00
_cell.angle_gamma   90.00
#
_symmetry.space_group_name_H-M   'P 1'
#
loop_
_entity.id
_entity.type
_entity.pdbx_description
1 polymer ?
#
loop_
_entity_poly.entity_id
_entity_poly.type
_entity_poly.pdbx_seq_one_letter_code
_entity_poly.pdbx_strand_id
1 'polypeptide(L)'
;MLGSISFNQSHQSSLSHNNRENIHGNPGINPARLDQNIYFIQKDIRSVYKDVFQEAVDKYNEKQKRNDRKIKDYYDKIRKDTKTHEQRELVVAL
;
A
#
# COMPACT_ATOMS: atom_id res chain seq x y z
N MET A 1 -17.76 -29.09 -1.99
CA MET A 1 -17.87 -27.73 -2.54
C MET A 1 -16.47 -27.12 -2.55
N LEU A 2 -15.90 -26.85 -3.72
CA LEU A 2 -14.69 -26.04 -3.82
C LEU A 2 -15.13 -24.58 -3.81
N GLY A 3 -14.85 -23.85 -2.72
CA GLY A 3 -15.07 -22.42 -2.68
C GLY A 3 -14.08 -21.71 -3.61
N SER A 4 -14.55 -20.73 -4.38
CA SER A 4 -13.70 -19.83 -5.15
C SER A 4 -13.61 -18.49 -4.42
N ILE A 5 -12.39 -17.94 -4.31
CA ILE A 5 -12.15 -16.59 -3.79
C ILE A 5 -11.89 -15.68 -4.99
N SER A 6 -12.61 -14.57 -5.08
CA SER A 6 -12.37 -13.53 -6.08
C SER A 6 -11.48 -12.42 -5.52
N PHE A 7 -10.60 -11.89 -6.36
CA PHE A 7 -9.74 -10.75 -6.04
C PHE A 7 -10.05 -9.59 -6.99
N ASN A 8 -10.48 -8.46 -6.44
CA ASN A 8 -10.52 -7.21 -7.19
C ASN A 8 -9.26 -6.39 -6.87
N GLN A 9 -8.52 -5.98 -7.90
CA GLN A 9 -7.24 -5.28 -7.76
C GLN A 9 -7.32 -3.85 -8.28
N SER A 10 -6.89 -2.89 -7.45
CA SER A 10 -6.75 -1.48 -7.81
C SER A 10 -5.33 -0.97 -7.53
N HIS A 11 -4.97 0.18 -8.09
CA HIS A 11 -3.72 0.92 -7.77
C HIS A 11 -4.02 2.22 -7.01
N GLN A 12 -5.30 2.47 -6.75
CA GLN A 12 -5.82 3.58 -5.97
C GLN A 12 -6.45 3.02 -4.70
N SER A 13 -6.14 3.64 -3.57
CA SER A 13 -6.70 3.35 -2.25
C SER A 13 -7.23 4.62 -1.62
N SER A 14 -8.34 4.51 -0.91
CA SER A 14 -8.88 5.62 -0.13
C SER A 14 -8.67 5.36 1.35
N LEU A 15 -7.62 5.96 1.93
CA LEU A 15 -7.35 5.85 3.36
C LEU A 15 -8.51 6.42 4.20
N SER A 16 -9.12 7.53 3.78
CA SER A 16 -10.25 8.12 4.50
C SER A 16 -11.48 7.20 4.52
N HIS A 17 -11.73 6.45 3.44
CA HIS A 17 -12.80 5.45 3.42
C HIS A 17 -12.44 4.21 4.25
N ASN A 18 -11.20 3.70 4.12
CA ASN A 18 -10.74 2.53 4.85
C ASN A 18 -10.70 2.79 6.36
N ASN A 19 -10.31 4.00 6.77
CA ASN A 19 -10.28 4.45 8.16
C ASN A 19 -11.64 4.93 8.69
N ARG A 20 -12.69 4.93 7.85
CA ARG A 20 -14.04 5.42 8.18
C ARG A 20 -14.10 6.90 8.58
N GLU A 21 -13.14 7.70 8.12
CA GLU A 21 -13.11 9.16 8.29
C GLU A 21 -14.15 9.85 7.40
N ASN A 22 -14.51 9.24 6.26
CA ASN A 22 -15.60 9.68 5.41
C ASN A 22 -16.51 8.51 5.03
N ILE A 23 -17.70 8.48 5.63
CA ILE A 23 -18.75 7.47 5.38
C ILE A 23 -19.95 8.05 4.62
N HIS A 24 -19.91 9.34 4.26
CA HIS A 24 -21.00 9.99 3.55
C HIS A 24 -21.16 9.42 2.14
N GLY A 25 -22.40 9.19 1.72
CA GLY A 25 -22.72 8.71 0.36
C GLY A 25 -22.63 7.20 0.15
N ASN A 26 -22.33 6.41 1.20
CA ASN A 26 -22.38 4.95 1.13
C ASN A 26 -23.46 4.38 2.07
N PRO A 27 -24.68 4.13 1.58
CA PRO A 27 -25.80 3.65 2.41
C PRO A 27 -25.59 2.21 2.93
N GLY A 28 -24.61 1.47 2.42
CA GLY A 28 -24.28 0.12 2.89
C GLY A 28 -23.48 0.08 4.18
N ILE A 29 -22.95 1.21 4.66
CA ILE A 29 -22.18 1.28 5.91
C ILE A 29 -23.15 1.42 7.08
N ASN A 30 -23.11 0.48 8.03
CA ASN A 30 -23.85 0.58 9.29
C ASN A 30 -22.96 1.23 10.39
N PRO A 31 -23.26 2.47 10.84
CA PRO A 31 -22.44 3.16 11.85
C PRO A 31 -22.34 2.43 13.19
N ALA A 32 -23.39 1.66 13.56
CA ALA A 32 -23.43 0.94 14.83
C ALA A 32 -22.51 -0.30 14.87
N ARG A 33 -21.81 -0.60 13.78
CA ARG A 33 -20.87 -1.74 13.69
C ARG A 33 -19.44 -1.29 13.36
N LEU A 34 -19.16 0.00 13.34
CA LEU A 34 -17.82 0.51 12.97
C LEU A 34 -16.75 0.09 13.97
N ASP A 35 -17.12 -0.06 15.24
CA ASP A 35 -16.29 -0.55 16.34
C ASP A 35 -15.84 -2.01 16.17
N GLN A 36 -16.52 -2.77 15.30
CA GLN A 36 -16.18 -4.16 14.97
C GLN A 36 -15.08 -4.25 13.90
N ASN A 37 -14.73 -3.14 13.23
CA ASN A 37 -13.66 -3.14 12.22
C ASN A 37 -12.30 -3.34 12.90
N ILE A 38 -11.44 -4.16 12.29
CA ILE A 38 -10.09 -4.44 12.79
C ILE A 38 -9.04 -3.97 11.80
N TYR A 39 -7.95 -3.41 12.33
CA TYR A 39 -6.71 -3.22 11.58
C TYR A 39 -5.78 -4.39 11.88
N PHE A 40 -5.44 -5.18 10.87
CA PHE A 40 -4.42 -6.21 11.05
C PHE A 40 -3.03 -5.61 11.14
N ILE A 41 -2.70 -4.70 10.21
CA ILE A 41 -1.48 -3.90 10.21
C ILE A 41 -1.84 -2.49 9.77
N GLN A 42 -1.42 -1.49 10.54
CA GLN A 42 -1.51 -0.09 10.17
C GLN A 42 -0.12 0.53 10.29
N LYS A 43 0.54 0.75 9.16
CA LYS A 43 1.90 1.29 9.09
C LYS A 43 1.98 2.30 7.95
N ASP A 44 2.80 3.32 8.15
CA ASP A 44 3.16 4.24 7.08
C ASP A 44 3.88 3.51 5.94
N ILE A 45 3.47 3.78 4.70
CA ILE A 45 3.98 3.05 3.53
C ILE A 45 5.47 3.31 3.31
N ARG A 46 6.00 4.50 3.62
CA ARG A 46 7.43 4.78 3.50
C ARG A 46 8.24 3.94 4.48
N SER A 47 7.71 3.75 5.68
CA SER A 47 8.31 2.88 6.70
C SER A 47 8.37 1.43 6.22
N VAL A 48 7.28 0.91 5.63
CA VAL A 48 7.27 -0.43 5.03
C VAL A 48 8.29 -0.55 3.89
N TYR A 49 8.41 0.46 3.04
CA TYR A 49 9.42 0.47 1.98
C TYR A 49 10.84 0.41 2.52
N LYS A 50 11.13 1.11 3.60
CA LYS A 50 12.42 1.05 4.28
C LYS A 50 12.66 -0.34 4.86
N ASP A 51 11.71 -0.88 5.62
CA ASP A 51 11.84 -2.19 6.28
C ASP A 51 12.09 -3.31 5.27
N VAL A 52 11.43 -3.25 4.10
CA VAL A 52 11.47 -4.34 3.10
C VAL A 52 12.63 -4.17 2.10
N PHE A 53 12.95 -2.94 1.69
CA PHE A 53 13.84 -2.71 0.54
C PHE A 53 15.17 -2.04 0.89
N GLN A 54 15.35 -1.47 2.09
CA GLN A 54 16.53 -0.66 2.38
C GLN A 54 17.84 -1.45 2.21
N GLU A 55 17.90 -2.69 2.67
CA GLU A 55 19.09 -3.54 2.51
C GLU A 55 19.47 -3.74 1.03
N ALA A 56 18.47 -3.96 0.16
CA ALA A 56 18.70 -4.13 -1.27
C ALA A 56 19.14 -2.81 -1.94
N VAL A 57 18.58 -1.69 -1.50
CA VAL A 57 18.94 -0.35 -1.96
C VAL A 57 20.39 -0.01 -1.57
N ASP A 58 20.80 -0.32 -0.35
CA ASP A 58 22.14 -0.07 0.15
C ASP A 58 23.17 -0.90 -0.65
N LYS A 59 22.93 -2.21 -0.80
CA LYS A 59 23.75 -3.10 -1.64
C LYS A 59 23.85 -2.63 -3.10
N TYR A 60 22.77 -2.06 -3.65
CA TYR A 60 22.79 -1.48 -4.99
C TYR A 60 23.67 -0.23 -5.05
N ASN A 61 23.52 0.67 -4.07
CA ASN A 61 24.21 1.95 -3.98
C ASN A 61 25.72 1.81 -3.74
N GLU A 62 26.15 0.83 -2.96
CA GLU A 62 27.56 0.50 -2.73
C GLU A 62 28.31 0.23 -4.04
N LYS A 63 27.64 -0.40 -5.01
CA LYS A 63 28.22 -0.71 -6.33
C LYS A 63 28.23 0.50 -7.27
N GLN A 64 27.52 1.58 -6.96
CA GLN A 64 27.43 2.75 -7.83
C GLN A 64 28.60 3.72 -7.61
N LYS A 65 29.47 3.84 -8.63
CA LYS A 65 30.54 4.86 -8.65
C LYS A 65 30.02 6.28 -8.91
N ARG A 66 28.91 6.39 -9.64
CA ARG A 66 28.30 7.65 -10.04
C ARG A 66 27.18 8.04 -9.08
N ASN A 67 27.24 9.26 -8.53
CA ASN A 67 26.27 9.73 -7.54
C ASN A 67 24.86 9.92 -8.10
N ASP A 68 24.70 10.23 -9.39
CA ASP A 68 23.39 10.38 -10.05
C ASP A 68 22.65 9.04 -10.23
N ARG A 69 23.37 7.92 -10.16
CA ARG A 69 22.79 6.57 -10.26
C ARG A 69 22.36 6.00 -8.90
N LYS A 70 22.76 6.63 -7.79
CA LYS A 70 22.39 6.16 -6.45
C LYS A 70 20.91 6.46 -6.18
N ILE A 71 20.22 5.48 -5.60
CA ILE A 71 18.84 5.60 -5.15
C ILE A 71 18.85 6.28 -3.78
N LYS A 72 18.30 7.48 -3.69
CA LYS A 72 18.22 8.24 -2.42
C LYS A 72 16.96 7.92 -1.63
N ASP A 73 15.82 7.89 -2.31
CA ASP A 73 14.53 7.53 -1.76
C ASP A 73 13.88 6.55 -2.74
N TYR A 74 13.76 5.29 -2.32
CA TYR A 74 13.23 4.24 -3.18
C TYR A 74 11.72 4.33 -3.34
N TYR A 75 10.99 4.76 -2.30
CA TYR A 75 9.55 4.97 -2.40
C TYR A 75 9.23 6.07 -3.42
N ASP A 76 9.91 7.22 -3.34
CA ASP A 76 9.73 8.31 -4.29
C ASP A 76 10.12 7.92 -5.72
N LYS A 77 11.12 7.05 -5.87
CA LYS A 77 11.50 6.50 -7.18
C LYS A 77 10.35 5.71 -7.79
N ILE A 78 9.72 4.82 -7.03
CA ILE A 78 8.57 4.02 -7.50
C ILE A 78 7.35 4.91 -7.74
N ARG A 79 7.04 5.83 -6.83
CA ARG A 79 5.90 6.74 -6.97
C ARG A 79 5.96 7.62 -8.23
N LYS A 80 7.17 7.96 -8.69
CA LYS A 80 7.39 8.77 -9.91
C LYS A 80 7.53 7.92 -11.18
N ASP A 81 7.61 6.60 -11.04
CA ASP A 81 7.70 5.68 -12.16
C ASP A 81 6.33 5.55 -12.85
N THR A 82 6.31 5.37 -14.16
CA THR A 82 5.07 5.28 -14.96
C THR A 82 4.62 3.85 -15.22
N LYS A 83 5.46 2.86 -14.92
CA LYS A 83 5.25 1.44 -15.19
C LYS A 83 4.99 0.64 -13.91
N THR A 84 5.37 1.18 -12.77
CA THR A 84 5.16 0.58 -11.46
C THR A 84 4.26 1.48 -10.63
N HIS A 85 3.58 0.92 -9.63
CA HIS A 85 2.90 1.76 -8.63
C HIS A 85 3.33 1.33 -7.24
N GLU A 86 3.31 2.29 -6.34
CA GLU A 86 3.79 2.18 -4.98
C GLU A 86 2.98 1.20 -4.13
N GLN A 87 1.73 0.96 -4.51
CA GLN A 87 0.79 0.15 -3.77
C GLN A 87 -0.22 -0.56 -4.70
N ARG A 88 -0.92 -1.54 -4.13
CA ARG A 88 -2.07 -2.23 -4.73
C ARG A 88 -3.13 -2.43 -3.65
N GLU A 89 -4.38 -2.14 -3.97
CA GLU A 89 -5.52 -2.50 -3.13
C GLU A 89 -6.09 -3.84 -3.61
N LEU A 90 -6.36 -4.74 -2.67
CA LEU A 90 -7.01 -6.02 -2.92
C LEU A 90 -8.22 -6.15 -2.02
N VAL A 91 -9.41 -6.27 -2.60
CA VAL A 91 -10.64 -6.58 -1.86
C VAL A 91 -10.86 -8.09 -1.90
N VAL A 92 -10.95 -8.69 -0.72
CA VAL A 92 -11.19 -10.12 -0.53
C VAL A 92 -12.46 -10.29 0.30
N ALA A 93 -13.41 -11.05 -0.23
CA ALA A 93 -14.66 -11.40 0.43
C ALA A 93 -14.89 -12.91 0.32
N LEU A 94 -15.52 -13.49 1.35
CA LEU A 94 -15.90 -14.91 1.42
C LEU A 94 -17.40 -15.07 1.18
#